data_AF-A0A533QP60-F1
#
_entry.id   AF-A0A533QP60-F1
#
_cell.length_a   1.000
_cell.length_b   1.000
_cell.length_c   1.000
_cell.angle_alpha   90.00
_cell.angle_beta   90.00
_cell.angle_gamma   90.00
#
_symmetry.space_group_name_H-M   'P 1'
#
loop_
_entity.id
_entity.type
_entity.pdbx_description
1 polymer ?
#
loop_
_entity_poly.entity_id
_entity_poly.type
_entity_poly.pdbx_seq_one_letter_code
_entity_poly.pdbx_strand_id
1 'polypeptide(L)'
;MNAFNRLPGSVQTPAGRERDVLRLLPRVLVLGTLLLALPSLVVRMPLGAWGAVAGATPLQMVDIVAISLVVLHWTVVLTVAIAAFIVMVMKGPAYVADAYAVEDSETPDPSDSR
;
A
#
# COMPACT_ATOMS: atom_id res chain seq x y z
N MET A 1 -13.63 15.42 22.02
CA MET A 1 -13.99 15.32 20.59
C MET A 1 -13.67 13.90 20.16
N ASN A 2 -14.69 13.07 19.89
CA ASN A 2 -14.48 11.68 19.47
C ASN A 2 -14.35 11.64 17.95
N ALA A 3 -13.13 11.56 17.43
CA ALA A 3 -12.84 11.50 15.98
C ALA A 3 -13.39 10.23 15.28
N PHE A 4 -14.05 9.33 16.03
CA PHE A 4 -14.53 8.04 15.54
C PHE A 4 -15.98 7.76 15.94
N ASN A 5 -16.85 8.77 15.90
CA ASN A 5 -18.28 8.54 16.13
C ASN A 5 -18.88 7.76 14.94
N ARG A 6 -19.42 6.57 15.21
CA ARG A 6 -20.01 5.71 14.17
C ARG A 6 -21.47 6.09 13.96
N LEU A 7 -21.92 6.08 12.71
CA LEU A 7 -23.31 6.34 12.37
C LEU A 7 -24.19 5.18 12.87
N PRO A 8 -25.16 5.44 13.77
CA PRO A 8 -26.10 4.40 14.22
C PRO A 8 -26.96 3.92 13.03
N GLY A 9 -27.15 2.60 12.91
CA GLY A 9 -27.92 2.00 11.82
C GLY A 9 -27.17 1.75 10.52
N SER A 10 -25.86 2.00 10.46
CA SER A 10 -25.05 1.69 9.27
C SER A 10 -24.93 0.17 9.03
N VAL A 11 -25.22 -0.26 7.81
CA VAL A 11 -25.06 -1.66 7.37
C VAL A 11 -23.58 -1.92 7.11
N GLN A 12 -22.99 -2.85 7.84
CA GLN A 12 -21.60 -3.25 7.59
C GLN A 12 -21.51 -4.12 6.35
N THR A 13 -20.65 -3.72 5.41
CA THR A 13 -20.31 -4.55 4.24
C THR A 13 -19.36 -5.66 4.70
N PRO A 14 -19.58 -6.93 4.32
CA PRO A 14 -18.68 -8.01 4.70
C PRO A 14 -17.24 -7.74 4.22
N ALA A 15 -16.28 -8.10 5.07
CA ALA A 15 -14.86 -7.94 4.76
C ALA A 15 -14.48 -8.77 3.54
N GLY A 16 -13.88 -8.12 2.53
CA GLY A 16 -13.36 -8.76 1.34
C GLY A 16 -11.87 -9.14 1.46
N ARG A 17 -11.25 -9.40 0.32
CA ARG A 17 -9.84 -9.81 0.18
C ARG A 17 -8.83 -8.75 0.63
N GLU A 18 -9.26 -7.50 0.84
CA GLU A 18 -8.37 -6.41 1.28
C GLU A 18 -7.65 -6.71 2.61
N ARG A 19 -8.32 -7.37 3.55
CA ARG A 19 -7.71 -7.71 4.86
C ARG A 19 -6.66 -8.81 4.73
N ASP A 20 -6.88 -9.75 3.83
CA ASP A 20 -5.92 -10.81 3.55
C ASP A 20 -4.67 -10.25 2.88
N VAL A 21 -4.84 -9.34 1.91
CA VAL A 21 -3.74 -8.62 1.26
C VAL A 21 -2.93 -7.82 2.27
N LEU A 22 -3.57 -7.05 3.16
CA LEU A 22 -2.88 -6.28 4.21
C LEU A 22 -2.11 -7.17 5.19
N ARG A 23 -2.59 -8.37 5.50
CA ARG A 23 -1.88 -9.34 6.36
C ARG A 23 -0.72 -10.03 5.64
N LEU A 24 -0.83 -10.24 4.33
CA LEU A 24 0.20 -10.91 3.53
C LEU A 24 1.34 -9.96 3.14
N LEU A 25 1.04 -8.67 2.98
CA LEU A 25 1.98 -7.62 2.58
C LEU A 25 3.31 -7.60 3.34
N PRO A 26 3.37 -7.65 4.68
CA PRO A 26 4.65 -7.66 5.40
C PRO A 26 5.49 -8.90 5.07
N ARG A 27 4.86 -10.05 4.84
CA ARG A 27 5.57 -11.27 4.41
C ARG A 27 6.10 -11.15 2.99
N VAL A 28 5.29 -10.60 2.07
CA VAL A 28 5.69 -10.37 0.67
C VAL A 28 6.82 -9.35 0.59
N LEU A 29 6.80 -8.32 1.42
CA LEU A 29 7.87 -7.34 1.52
C LEU A 29 9.17 -8.05 1.89
N VAL A 30 9.21 -8.76 3.03
CA VAL A 30 10.42 -9.43 3.53
C VAL A 30 10.92 -10.54 2.61
N LEU A 31 10.02 -11.40 2.10
CA LEU A 31 10.41 -12.50 1.22
C LEU A 31 10.87 -11.99 -0.14
N GLY A 32 10.18 -10.99 -0.70
CA GLY A 32 10.54 -10.40 -1.99
C GLY A 32 11.86 -9.63 -1.94
N THR A 33 12.13 -8.90 -0.85
CA THR A 33 13.44 -8.25 -0.66
C THR A 33 14.56 -9.25 -0.50
N LEU A 34 14.35 -10.30 0.31
CA LEU A 34 15.34 -11.35 0.49
C LEU A 34 15.67 -12.03 -0.84
N LEU A 35 14.65 -12.35 -1.63
CA LEU A 35 14.79 -12.96 -2.96
C LEU A 35 15.54 -12.06 -3.95
N LEU A 36 15.24 -10.76 -3.96
CA LEU A 36 15.89 -9.79 -4.85
C LEU A 36 17.32 -9.44 -4.42
N ALA A 37 17.63 -9.56 -3.13
CA ALA A 37 18.98 -9.34 -2.60
C ALA A 37 19.90 -10.57 -2.74
N LEU A 38 19.33 -11.77 -2.89
CA LEU A 38 20.08 -13.03 -3.03
C LEU A 38 21.14 -13.01 -4.14
N PRO A 39 20.89 -12.52 -5.37
CA PRO A 39 21.89 -12.50 -6.43
C PRO A 39 23.15 -11.70 -6.05
N SER A 40 23.01 -10.53 -5.43
CA SER A 40 24.15 -9.73 -4.94
C SER A 40 24.90 -10.46 -3.81
N LEU A 41 24.17 -11.16 -2.93
CA LEU A 41 24.76 -11.93 -1.84
C LEU A 41 25.55 -13.16 -2.35
N VAL A 42 25.02 -13.86 -3.36
CA VAL A 42 25.63 -15.05 -3.97
C VAL A 42 26.92 -14.69 -4.70
N VAL A 43 26.95 -13.60 -5.46
CA VAL A 43 28.16 -13.16 -6.17
C VAL A 43 29.29 -12.77 -5.20
N ARG A 44 28.93 -12.29 -4.00
CA ARG A 44 29.88 -11.92 -2.94
C ARG A 44 30.17 -13.04 -1.94
N MET A 45 29.53 -14.20 -2.08
CA MET A 45 29.68 -15.30 -1.12
C MET A 45 31.06 -15.96 -1.29
N PRO A 46 31.81 -16.21 -0.19
CA PRO A 46 33.17 -16.76 -0.25
C PRO A 46 33.24 -18.20 -0.79
N LEU A 47 32.09 -18.87 -0.96
CA LEU A 47 31.99 -20.20 -1.55
C LEU A 47 32.03 -20.21 -3.09
N GLY A 48 31.85 -19.05 -3.74
CA GLY A 48 31.86 -18.93 -5.19
C GLY A 48 33.17 -18.32 -5.69
N ALA A 49 33.97 -19.09 -6.43
CA ALA A 49 35.15 -18.59 -7.14
C ALA A 49 34.85 -17.46 -8.17
N TRP A 50 33.58 -17.08 -8.35
CA TRP A 50 33.08 -16.07 -9.27
C TRP A 50 33.58 -14.65 -8.98
N GLY A 51 33.65 -14.24 -7.72
CA GLY A 51 34.11 -12.90 -7.33
C GLY A 51 35.61 -12.65 -7.58
N ALA A 52 36.41 -13.71 -7.66
CA ALA A 52 37.84 -13.63 -7.98
C ALA A 52 38.11 -13.60 -9.50
N VAL A 53 37.17 -14.09 -10.31
CA VAL A 53 37.29 -14.17 -11.78
C VAL A 53 36.62 -12.98 -12.48
N ALA A 54 35.62 -12.37 -11.83
CA ALA A 54 34.93 -11.19 -12.33
C ALA A 54 35.68 -9.90 -11.91
N GLY A 55 36.01 -9.04 -12.88
CA GLY A 55 36.56 -7.70 -12.59
C GLY A 55 35.56 -6.79 -11.85
N ALA A 56 35.99 -5.58 -11.46
CA ALA A 56 35.15 -4.64 -10.71
C ALA A 56 33.87 -4.19 -11.45
N THR A 57 33.89 -4.17 -12.79
CA THR A 57 32.78 -3.69 -13.62
C THR A 57 31.53 -4.58 -13.64
N PRO A 58 31.60 -5.91 -13.86
CA PRO A 58 30.42 -6.77 -13.80
C PRO A 58 29.82 -6.85 -12.39
N LEU A 59 30.65 -6.77 -11.34
CA LEU A 59 30.19 -6.79 -9.96
C LEU A 59 29.32 -5.55 -9.65
N GLN A 60 29.77 -4.38 -10.08
CA GLN A 60 29.03 -3.12 -9.91
C GLN A 60 27.70 -3.13 -10.67
N MET A 61 27.63 -3.71 -11.87
CA MET A 61 26.38 -3.83 -12.63
C MET A 61 25.35 -4.70 -11.91
N VAL A 62 25.77 -5.84 -11.35
CA VAL A 62 24.89 -6.73 -10.57
C VAL A 62 24.30 -5.98 -9.38
N ASP A 63 25.11 -5.20 -8.67
CA ASP A 63 24.65 -4.42 -7.52
C ASP A 63 23.66 -3.33 -7.92
N ILE A 64 23.91 -2.60 -9.02
CA ILE A 64 23.00 -1.57 -9.53
C ILE A 64 21.64 -2.18 -9.86
N VAL A 65 21.62 -3.31 -10.58
CA VAL A 65 20.36 -3.99 -10.95
C VAL A 65 19.65 -4.51 -9.71
N ALA A 66 20.37 -5.14 -8.77
CA ALA A 66 19.79 -5.65 -7.52
C ALA A 66 19.13 -4.53 -6.70
N ILE A 67 19.83 -3.41 -6.49
CA ILE A 67 19.29 -2.26 -5.76
C ILE A 67 18.08 -1.68 -6.48
N SER A 68 18.14 -1.55 -7.80
CA SER A 68 17.03 -1.03 -8.62
C SER A 68 15.78 -1.89 -8.47
N LEU A 69 15.92 -3.21 -8.51
CA LEU A 69 14.81 -4.15 -8.33
C LEU A 69 14.25 -4.13 -6.90
N VAL A 70 15.09 -3.99 -5.89
CA VAL A 70 14.65 -3.87 -4.48
C VAL A 70 13.82 -2.60 -4.29
N VAL A 71 14.29 -1.46 -4.81
CA VAL A 71 13.55 -0.19 -4.73
C VAL A 71 12.22 -0.29 -5.49
N LEU A 72 12.21 -0.88 -6.69
CA LEU A 72 10.99 -1.14 -7.44
C LEU A 72 10.00 -2.04 -6.67
N HIS A 73 10.50 -3.10 -6.03
CA HIS A 73 9.66 -3.98 -5.23
C HIS A 73 9.02 -3.24 -4.06
N TRP A 74 9.79 -2.41 -3.35
CA TRP A 74 9.26 -1.58 -2.26
C TRP A 74 8.17 -0.61 -2.72
N THR A 75 8.34 0.05 -3.86
CA THR A 75 7.34 0.99 -4.38
C THR A 75 6.06 0.26 -4.79
N VAL A 76 6.16 -0.91 -5.43
CA VAL A 76 5.00 -1.74 -5.78
C VAL A 76 4.27 -2.21 -4.52
N VAL A 77 4.99 -2.77 -3.55
CA VAL A 77 4.43 -3.24 -2.27
C VAL A 77 3.73 -2.10 -1.52
N LEU A 78 4.35 -0.92 -1.45
CA LEU A 78 3.76 0.26 -0.82
C LEU A 78 2.47 0.69 -1.55
N THR A 79 2.48 0.69 -2.89
CA THR A 79 1.32 1.06 -3.70
C THR A 79 0.15 0.11 -3.45
N VAL A 80 0.41 -1.20 -3.42
CA VAL A 80 -0.62 -2.21 -3.11
C VAL A 80 -1.13 -2.05 -1.67
N ALA A 81 -0.25 -1.73 -0.71
CA ALA A 81 -0.65 -1.47 0.67
C ALA A 81 -1.60 -0.28 0.79
N ILE A 82 -1.29 0.83 0.11
CA ILE A 82 -2.14 2.03 0.07
C ILE A 82 -3.48 1.68 -0.57
N ALA A 83 -3.49 0.98 -1.71
CA ALA A 83 -4.73 0.59 -2.37
C ALA A 83 -5.63 -0.29 -1.49
N ALA A 84 -5.06 -1.32 -0.84
CA ALA A 84 -5.81 -2.20 0.05
C ALA A 84 -6.30 -1.46 1.32
N PHE A 85 -5.51 -0.53 1.85
CA PHE A 85 -5.91 0.33 2.96
C PHE A 85 -7.09 1.25 2.58
N ILE A 86 -7.04 1.88 1.41
CA ILE A 86 -8.14 2.71 0.92
C ILE A 86 -9.43 1.89 0.80
N VAL A 87 -9.37 0.70 0.19
CA VAL A 87 -10.55 -0.19 0.08
C VAL A 87 -11.08 -0.60 1.45
N MET A 88 -10.20 -0.87 2.42
CA MET A 88 -10.58 -1.18 3.80
C MET A 88 -11.30 0.01 4.46
N VAL A 89 -10.83 1.25 4.24
CA VAL A 89 -11.46 2.47 4.76
C VAL A 89 -12.80 2.71 4.08
N MET A 90 -12.89 2.56 2.75
CA MET A 90 -14.13 2.74 1.99
C MET A 90 -15.24 1.76 2.41
N LYS A 91 -14.88 0.52 2.75
CA LYS A 91 -15.81 -0.50 3.27
C LYS A 91 -15.96 -0.47 4.80
N GLY A 92 -15.22 0.41 5.48
CA GLY A 92 -15.18 0.52 6.94
C GLY A 92 -16.51 1.03 7.53
N PRO A 93 -16.60 1.14 8.86
CA PRO A 93 -17.79 1.70 9.49
C PRO A 93 -18.00 3.14 9.03
N ALA A 94 -19.27 3.51 8.80
CA ALA A 94 -19.62 4.88 8.48
C ALA A 94 -19.30 5.77 9.68
N TYR A 95 -18.33 6.67 9.52
CA TYR A 95 -18.02 7.69 10.51
C TYR A 95 -18.84 8.93 10.21
N VAL A 96 -19.40 9.54 11.27
CA VAL A 96 -20.12 10.80 11.17
C VAL A 96 -19.12 11.87 10.73
N ALA A 97 -19.29 12.41 9.53
CA ALA A 97 -18.58 13.62 9.10
C ALA A 97 -19.08 14.82 9.92
N ASP A 98 -18.31 15.91 9.96
CA ASP A 98 -18.69 17.13 10.68
C ASP A 98 -20.13 17.51 10.35
N ALA A 99 -21.00 17.43 11.36
CA ALA A 99 -22.40 17.74 11.22
C ALA A 99 -22.55 19.27 11.13
N TYR A 100 -22.62 19.79 9.91
CA TYR A 100 -23.09 21.16 9.68
C TYR A 100 -24.61 21.15 9.70
N ALA A 101 -25.22 22.16 10.32
CA ALA A 101 -26.65 22.37 10.21
C ALA A 101 -26.98 22.64 8.74
N VAL A 102 -27.71 21.73 8.11
CA VAL A 102 -28.33 21.99 6.81
C VAL A 102 -29.65 22.69 7.11
N GLU A 103 -29.83 23.91 6.60
CA GLU A 103 -31.16 24.52 6.54
C GLU A 103 -31.96 23.80 5.46
N ASP A 104 -32.67 22.75 5.85
CA ASP A 104 -33.61 22.06 4.96
C ASP A 104 -34.86 22.93 4.78
N SER A 105 -35.07 23.43 3.55
CA SER A 105 -36.35 23.98 3.13
C SER A 105 -37.14 22.91 2.39
N GLU A 106 -38.31 22.53 2.92
CA GLU A 106 -39.21 21.58 2.24
C GLU A 106 -39.79 22.13 0.93
N THR A 107 -39.72 23.45 0.72
CA THR A 107 -40.25 24.10 -0.48
C THR A 107 -39.10 24.65 -1.31
N PRO A 108 -39.06 24.37 -2.63
CA PRO A 108 -38.08 25.00 -3.50
C PRO A 108 -38.26 26.51 -3.49
N ASP A 109 -37.15 27.24 -3.53
CA ASP A 109 -37.16 28.69 -3.63
C ASP A 109 -37.97 29.10 -4.87
N PRO A 110 -38.84 30.13 -4.79
CA PRO A 110 -39.60 30.57 -5.93
C PRO A 110 -38.63 30.94 -7.06
N SER A 111 -38.93 30.47 -8.28
CA SER A 111 -38.10 30.76 -9.45
C SER A 111 -37.94 32.27 -9.60
N ASP A 112 -36.71 32.78 -9.49
CA ASP A 112 -36.38 34.20 -9.70
C ASP A 112 -36.77 34.57 -11.13
N SER A 113 -37.90 35.24 -11.29
CA SER A 113 -38.38 35.74 -12.57
C SER A 113 -37.63 37.04 -12.87
N ARG A 114 -36.43 36.92 -13.46
CA ARG A 114 -35.72 38.02 -14.12
C ARG A 114 -35.86 37.95 -15.62
#